data_AF-A0A0F5LFQ1-F1
#
_entry.id   AF-A0A0F5LFQ1-F1
#
_cell.length_a   1.000
_cell.length_b   1.000
_cell.length_c   1.000
_cell.angle_alpha   90.00
_cell.angle_beta   90.00
_cell.angle_gamma   90.00
#
_symmetry.space_group_name_H-M   'P 1'
#
loop_
_entity.id
_entity.type
_entity.pdbx_description
1 polymer ?
#
loop_
_entity_poly.entity_id
_entity_poly.type
_entity_poly.pdbx_seq_one_letter_code
_entity_poly.pdbx_strand_id
1 'polypeptide(L)'
;MTEKFVAGRRVFVGVLAAGVALAMSGVSLAQDLTKVAAIWTVPVEQQWASRLHNALTAADERGEIEYVYSENISNTDYERVMREYAEQGVSLIVGEAFGVEQPARAVASEYPEISFLMGSSLPPAEPNFATFDNFIHEPSYLTGIVAGMKTESNKIGMVGGYAIPEVNRLMNAFKAGALSVNPDVTFSVSFINSWYDPPKAKEAAFAMVDAGADILYAERFGVSDAAKERGILAIGNVIDTAADYPGTILASALWHGEPMIDKAIADVKAGSFTASDYGIYAFMEYGGSSVVIDEALAGPEAVAAAKAKEEEILAKTFTVEIDDSEPTSSQ
;
A
#
# COMPACT_ATOMS: atom_id res chain seq x y z
N MET A 1 -29.28 53.64 90.12
CA MET A 1 -30.67 53.16 90.24
C MET A 1 -31.46 53.87 89.16
N THR A 2 -31.50 53.33 87.95
CA THR A 2 -32.40 53.82 86.89
C THR A 2 -32.60 52.73 85.84
N GLU A 3 -33.78 52.13 85.95
CA GLU A 3 -34.55 51.31 85.00
C GLU A 3 -34.84 52.09 83.69
N LYS A 4 -35.34 51.58 82.56
CA LYS A 4 -35.64 50.26 81.97
C LYS A 4 -35.96 50.56 80.48
N PHE A 5 -35.62 49.61 79.59
CA PHE A 5 -36.23 49.28 78.28
C PHE A 5 -36.64 50.39 77.28
N VAL A 6 -36.11 50.33 76.04
CA VAL A 6 -36.82 49.87 74.83
C VAL A 6 -35.81 49.48 73.72
N ALA A 7 -36.18 48.41 73.01
CA ALA A 7 -35.68 47.75 71.81
C ALA A 7 -34.60 48.40 70.90
N GLY A 8 -33.67 47.54 70.46
CA GLY A 8 -32.80 47.78 69.30
C GLY A 8 -32.09 46.50 68.84
N ARG A 9 -32.71 45.82 67.87
CA ARG A 9 -32.19 44.75 66.99
C ARG A 9 -30.65 44.79 66.82
N ARG A 10 -29.95 43.68 67.11
CA ARG A 10 -28.73 43.18 66.41
C ARG A 10 -28.03 42.07 67.22
N VAL A 11 -28.30 40.81 66.91
CA VAL A 11 -27.34 39.69 66.95
C VAL A 11 -27.89 38.61 66.03
N PHE A 12 -27.17 38.24 64.97
CA PHE A 12 -26.77 36.84 64.77
C PHE A 12 -25.64 36.76 63.73
N VAL A 13 -24.59 36.06 64.14
CA VAL A 13 -23.34 35.77 63.45
C VAL A 13 -23.59 34.85 62.25
N GLY A 14 -22.81 35.05 61.18
CA GLY A 14 -23.07 34.56 59.83
C GLY A 14 -23.00 33.04 59.66
N VAL A 15 -23.89 32.55 58.80
CA VAL A 15 -23.90 31.20 58.24
C VAL A 15 -23.99 31.33 56.71
N LEU A 16 -23.35 30.39 56.01
CA LEU A 16 -23.34 30.10 54.57
C LEU A 16 -22.39 30.91 53.67
N ALA A 17 -21.13 30.44 53.60
CA ALA A 17 -20.37 30.46 52.37
C ALA A 17 -20.64 29.17 51.59
N ALA A 18 -21.70 29.18 50.77
CA ALA A 18 -21.89 28.23 49.67
C ALA A 18 -21.74 29.03 48.38
N GLY A 19 -20.70 28.73 47.59
CA GLY A 19 -20.38 29.52 46.39
C GLY A 19 -19.34 28.86 45.49
N VAL A 20 -19.83 27.94 44.66
CA VAL A 20 -19.31 27.56 43.33
C VAL A 20 -17.89 26.94 43.28
N ALA A 21 -17.82 25.63 43.49
CA ALA A 21 -16.84 24.83 42.77
C ALA A 21 -17.34 24.67 41.32
N LEU A 22 -16.68 25.35 40.37
CA LEU A 22 -16.81 25.08 38.94
C LEU A 22 -16.34 23.66 38.69
N ALA A 23 -17.27 22.70 38.73
CA ALA A 23 -17.10 21.44 38.03
C ALA A 23 -17.11 21.75 36.54
N MET A 24 -15.93 22.00 35.96
CA MET A 24 -15.73 21.76 34.54
C MET A 24 -15.80 20.25 34.34
N SER A 25 -17.01 19.72 34.30
CA SER A 25 -17.29 18.45 33.63
C SER A 25 -16.84 18.63 32.19
N GLY A 26 -15.66 18.07 31.88
CA GLY A 26 -15.20 17.93 30.51
C GLY A 26 -16.28 17.21 29.73
N VAL A 27 -16.97 17.96 28.86
CA VAL A 27 -17.67 17.38 27.74
C VAL A 27 -16.55 16.82 26.87
N SER A 28 -16.25 15.53 27.05
CA SER A 28 -15.62 14.75 26.01
C SER A 28 -16.61 14.78 24.84
N LEU A 29 -16.47 15.76 23.95
CA LEU A 29 -17.07 15.65 22.63
C LEU A 29 -16.43 14.39 22.05
N ALA A 30 -17.21 13.32 21.94
CA ALA A 30 -16.84 12.26 21.02
C ALA A 30 -16.66 12.98 19.67
N GLN A 31 -15.41 13.09 19.21
CA GLN A 31 -15.18 13.55 17.85
C GLN A 31 -15.86 12.52 16.95
N ASP A 32 -16.74 12.97 16.06
CA ASP A 32 -17.24 12.12 14.99
C ASP A 32 -16.04 11.51 14.26
N LEU A 33 -16.12 10.22 13.95
CA LEU A 33 -15.03 9.51 13.28
C LEU A 33 -14.73 10.16 11.93
N THR A 34 -13.46 10.17 11.57
CA THR A 34 -13.03 10.62 10.24
C THR A 34 -13.65 9.69 9.20
N LYS A 35 -14.50 10.23 8.33
CA LYS A 35 -15.10 9.47 7.24
C LYS A 35 -14.11 9.31 6.10
N VAL A 36 -13.89 8.08 5.66
CA VAL A 36 -12.96 7.75 4.58
C VAL A 36 -13.70 6.96 3.50
N ALA A 37 -13.56 7.38 2.25
CA ALA A 37 -14.03 6.63 1.10
C ALA A 37 -12.87 6.02 0.32
N ALA A 38 -13.07 4.85 -0.27
CA ALA A 38 -12.17 4.33 -1.29
C ALA A 38 -12.86 4.02 -2.62
N ILE A 39 -12.13 4.17 -3.72
CA ILE A 39 -12.60 3.89 -5.08
C ILE A 39 -11.60 2.97 -5.77
N TRP A 40 -12.08 1.82 -6.24
CA TRP A 40 -11.27 0.82 -6.94
C TRP A 40 -11.87 0.51 -8.32
N THR A 41 -11.02 0.44 -9.33
CA THR A 41 -11.34 0.06 -10.72
C THR A 41 -11.38 -1.46 -10.91
N VAL A 42 -10.84 -2.20 -9.96
CA VAL A 42 -10.78 -3.66 -9.88
C VAL A 42 -11.50 -4.16 -8.61
N PRO A 43 -11.74 -5.48 -8.46
CA PRO A 43 -12.22 -6.03 -7.20
C PRO A 43 -11.25 -5.79 -6.06
N VAL A 44 -11.75 -5.65 -4.82
CA VAL A 44 -10.90 -5.43 -3.64
C VAL A 44 -9.97 -6.61 -3.33
N GLU A 45 -10.25 -7.81 -3.85
CA GLU A 45 -9.37 -8.97 -3.71
C GLU A 45 -8.16 -8.94 -4.66
N GLN A 46 -8.14 -8.03 -5.63
CA GLN A 46 -6.97 -7.83 -6.50
C GLN A 46 -5.75 -7.45 -5.65
N GLN A 47 -4.57 -7.98 -5.99
CA GLN A 47 -3.36 -7.94 -5.14
C GLN A 47 -3.07 -6.54 -4.59
N TRP A 48 -3.06 -5.52 -5.43
CA TRP A 48 -2.77 -4.13 -5.08
C TRP A 48 -3.90 -3.49 -4.27
N ALA A 49 -5.13 -3.54 -4.78
CA ALA A 49 -6.31 -2.95 -4.09
C ALA A 49 -6.51 -3.57 -2.70
N SER A 50 -6.26 -4.87 -2.56
CA SER A 50 -6.43 -5.60 -1.30
C SER A 50 -5.55 -5.06 -0.18
N ARG A 51 -4.34 -4.55 -0.47
CA ARG A 51 -3.43 -4.05 0.57
C ARG A 51 -3.99 -2.81 1.24
N LEU A 52 -4.47 -1.87 0.43
CA LEU A 52 -5.03 -0.63 0.92
C LEU A 52 -6.42 -0.84 1.52
N HIS A 53 -7.25 -1.66 0.88
CA HIS A 53 -8.55 -2.02 1.42
C HIS A 53 -8.43 -2.69 2.79
N ASN A 54 -7.53 -3.65 2.96
CA ASN A 54 -7.33 -4.32 4.25
C ASN A 54 -6.81 -3.36 5.33
N ALA A 55 -5.90 -2.45 4.99
CA ALA A 55 -5.41 -1.43 5.91
C ALA A 55 -6.53 -0.47 6.36
N LEU A 56 -7.39 -0.04 5.44
CA LEU A 56 -8.56 0.80 5.74
C LEU A 56 -9.59 0.06 6.59
N THR A 57 -9.90 -1.20 6.24
CA THR A 57 -10.79 -2.07 7.04
C THR A 57 -10.23 -2.27 8.45
N ALA A 58 -8.93 -2.51 8.60
CA ALA A 58 -8.32 -2.65 9.92
C ALA A 58 -8.42 -1.35 10.74
N ALA A 59 -8.29 -0.17 10.11
CA ALA A 59 -8.47 1.11 10.80
C ALA A 59 -9.93 1.34 11.23
N ASP A 60 -10.91 0.92 10.41
CA ASP A 60 -12.34 0.95 10.73
C ASP A 60 -12.66 0.01 11.91
N GLU A 61 -12.14 -1.23 11.91
CA GLU A 61 -12.30 -2.20 12.99
C GLU A 61 -11.67 -1.72 14.32
N ARG A 62 -10.58 -0.94 14.25
CA ARG A 62 -9.99 -0.27 15.42
C ARG A 62 -10.81 0.92 15.92
N GLY A 63 -11.86 1.32 15.20
CA GLY A 63 -12.72 2.46 15.51
C GLY A 63 -12.03 3.79 15.28
N GLU A 64 -11.08 3.85 14.34
CA GLU A 64 -10.33 5.07 14.05
C GLU A 64 -11.00 5.92 12.97
N ILE A 65 -11.74 5.29 12.05
CA ILE A 65 -12.41 5.91 10.92
C ILE A 65 -13.81 5.30 10.73
N GLU A 66 -14.62 5.92 9.89
CA GLU A 66 -15.81 5.29 9.28
C GLU A 66 -15.48 5.04 7.80
N TYR A 67 -15.40 3.79 7.38
CA TYR A 67 -14.93 3.42 6.05
C TYR A 67 -16.07 2.96 5.12
N VAL A 68 -16.11 3.53 3.91
CA VAL A 68 -16.97 3.09 2.80
C VAL A 68 -16.14 2.93 1.52
N TYR A 69 -16.57 2.07 0.61
CA TYR A 69 -15.86 1.90 -0.66
C TYR A 69 -16.76 1.52 -1.82
N SER A 70 -16.24 1.74 -3.03
CA SER A 70 -16.78 1.25 -4.29
C SER A 70 -15.69 0.50 -5.04
N GLU A 71 -16.03 -0.62 -5.68
CA GLU A 71 -15.11 -1.45 -6.46
C GLU A 71 -15.65 -1.71 -7.86
N ASN A 72 -14.81 -2.20 -8.77
CA ASN A 72 -15.15 -2.42 -10.18
C ASN A 72 -15.68 -1.15 -10.89
N ILE A 73 -15.20 0.03 -10.47
CA ILE A 73 -15.58 1.30 -11.08
C ILE A 73 -14.87 1.48 -12.40
N SER A 74 -15.62 1.66 -13.48
CA SER A 74 -15.02 1.95 -14.79
C SER A 74 -14.29 3.29 -14.77
N ASN A 75 -13.22 3.44 -15.56
CA ASN A 75 -12.52 4.74 -15.68
C ASN A 75 -13.48 5.88 -16.08
N THR A 76 -14.54 5.59 -16.84
CA THR A 76 -15.55 6.57 -17.24
C THR A 76 -16.49 6.99 -16.12
N ASP A 77 -16.68 6.13 -15.11
CA ASP A 77 -17.53 6.41 -13.94
C ASP A 77 -16.74 7.00 -12.77
N TYR A 78 -15.41 6.90 -12.78
CA TYR A 78 -14.55 7.23 -11.66
C TYR A 78 -14.73 8.68 -11.17
N GLU A 79 -14.80 9.64 -12.09
CA GLU A 79 -15.00 11.06 -11.77
C GLU A 79 -16.33 11.29 -11.03
N ARG A 80 -17.40 10.66 -11.52
CA ARG A 80 -18.74 10.77 -10.93
C ARG A 80 -18.76 10.22 -9.50
N VAL A 81 -18.21 9.01 -9.31
CA VAL A 81 -18.15 8.37 -7.98
C VAL A 81 -17.30 9.19 -7.01
N MET A 82 -16.20 9.77 -7.48
CA MET A 82 -15.35 10.64 -6.65
C MET A 82 -16.10 11.89 -6.17
N ARG A 83 -16.88 12.54 -7.05
CA ARG A 83 -17.75 13.66 -6.68
C ARG A 83 -18.83 13.25 -5.68
N GLU A 84 -19.46 12.10 -5.90
CA GLU A 84 -20.50 11.57 -5.01
C GLU A 84 -19.96 11.35 -3.58
N TYR A 85 -18.73 10.88 -3.42
CA TYR A 85 -18.10 10.75 -2.10
C TYR A 85 -17.72 12.10 -1.50
N ALA A 86 -17.19 13.03 -2.30
CA ALA A 86 -16.88 14.38 -1.83
C ALA A 86 -18.15 15.10 -1.33
N GLU A 87 -19.26 14.99 -2.05
CA GLU A 87 -20.57 15.55 -1.66
C GLU A 87 -21.18 14.91 -0.41
N GLN A 88 -20.79 13.66 -0.08
CA GLN A 88 -21.16 13.00 1.18
C GLN A 88 -20.36 13.50 2.39
N GLY A 89 -19.38 14.38 2.18
CA GLY A 89 -18.60 15.00 3.25
C GLY A 89 -17.57 14.07 3.89
N VAL A 90 -17.00 13.13 3.13
CA VAL A 90 -15.85 12.35 3.58
C VAL A 90 -14.63 13.27 3.80
N SER A 91 -13.74 12.94 4.72
CA SER A 91 -12.53 13.74 4.96
C SER A 91 -11.34 13.29 4.11
N LEU A 92 -11.34 12.02 3.69
CA LEU A 92 -10.29 11.41 2.88
C LEU A 92 -10.90 10.51 1.79
N ILE A 93 -10.41 10.66 0.57
CA ILE A 93 -10.66 9.73 -0.54
C ILE A 93 -9.34 9.02 -0.86
N VAL A 94 -9.37 7.69 -0.85
CA VAL A 94 -8.26 6.82 -1.24
C VAL A 94 -8.60 6.11 -2.55
N GLY A 95 -7.64 5.94 -3.45
CA GLY A 95 -7.87 5.15 -4.66
C GLY A 95 -6.70 5.23 -5.61
N GLU A 96 -6.99 5.05 -6.90
CA GLU A 96 -5.99 5.07 -7.98
C GLU A 96 -6.32 6.12 -9.05
N ALA A 97 -5.27 6.68 -9.64
CA ALA A 97 -5.34 7.71 -10.66
C ALA A 97 -4.64 7.30 -11.97
N PHE A 98 -3.94 6.17 -12.02
CA PHE A 98 -3.13 5.74 -13.19
C PHE A 98 -3.87 5.83 -14.54
N GLY A 99 -5.16 5.47 -14.57
CA GLY A 99 -6.00 5.53 -15.77
C GLY A 99 -6.92 6.77 -15.86
N VAL A 100 -6.94 7.61 -14.82
CA VAL A 100 -7.93 8.69 -14.61
C VAL A 100 -7.31 9.98 -14.03
N GLU A 101 -6.00 10.20 -14.22
CA GLU A 101 -5.23 11.32 -13.65
C GLU A 101 -5.92 12.68 -13.82
N GLN A 102 -6.25 13.04 -15.06
CA GLN A 102 -6.83 14.35 -15.36
C GLN A 102 -8.21 14.53 -14.70
N PRO A 103 -9.18 13.61 -14.87
CA PRO A 103 -10.45 13.68 -14.15
C PRO A 103 -10.30 13.72 -12.62
N ALA A 104 -9.45 12.87 -12.04
CA ALA A 104 -9.26 12.80 -10.58
C ALA A 104 -8.73 14.13 -10.02
N ARG A 105 -7.73 14.73 -10.68
CA ARG A 105 -7.17 16.03 -10.27
C ARG A 105 -8.16 17.18 -10.48
N ALA A 106 -8.98 17.12 -11.53
CA ALA A 106 -10.04 18.10 -11.74
C ALA A 106 -11.04 18.09 -10.58
N VAL A 107 -11.53 16.90 -10.19
CA VAL A 107 -12.41 16.75 -9.03
C VAL A 107 -11.74 17.26 -7.76
N ALA A 108 -10.49 16.85 -7.47
CA ALA A 108 -9.81 17.30 -6.27
C ALA A 108 -9.67 18.83 -6.16
N SER A 109 -9.49 19.51 -7.29
CA SER A 109 -9.42 20.98 -7.34
C SER A 109 -10.76 21.67 -7.05
N GLU A 110 -11.88 20.97 -7.24
CA GLU A 110 -13.23 21.48 -6.97
C GLU A 110 -13.63 21.30 -5.50
N TYR A 111 -12.97 20.38 -4.78
CA TYR A 111 -13.21 20.08 -3.36
C TYR A 111 -11.93 20.24 -2.52
N PRO A 112 -11.39 21.47 -2.39
CA PRO A 112 -10.10 21.73 -1.75
C PRO A 112 -10.04 21.36 -0.25
N GLU A 113 -11.19 21.19 0.41
CA GLU A 113 -11.32 20.77 1.80
C GLU A 113 -11.20 19.25 2.02
N ILE A 114 -11.34 18.46 0.96
CA ILE A 114 -11.26 17.00 1.01
C ILE A 114 -9.82 16.58 0.74
N SER A 115 -9.29 15.63 1.51
CA SER A 115 -7.96 15.07 1.27
C SER A 115 -8.05 13.94 0.24
N PHE A 116 -7.14 13.92 -0.73
CA PHE A 116 -7.07 12.87 -1.75
C PHE A 116 -5.72 12.18 -1.66
N LEU A 117 -5.72 10.88 -1.37
CA LEU A 117 -4.53 10.02 -1.37
C LEU A 117 -4.65 9.04 -2.54
N MET A 118 -3.92 9.30 -3.63
CA MET A 118 -4.17 8.63 -4.91
C MET A 118 -2.93 7.90 -5.45
N GLY A 119 -3.07 6.64 -5.81
CA GLY A 119 -2.05 5.86 -6.51
C GLY A 119 -1.80 6.48 -7.88
N SER A 120 -0.60 7.02 -8.12
CA SER A 120 -0.33 7.90 -9.26
C SER A 120 1.12 7.79 -9.71
N SER A 121 1.35 7.77 -11.01
CA SER A 121 2.71 7.88 -11.59
C SER A 121 3.16 9.34 -11.75
N LEU A 122 2.27 10.31 -11.50
CA LEU A 122 2.57 11.73 -11.53
C LEU A 122 2.84 12.29 -10.13
N PRO A 123 3.57 13.41 -10.00
CA PRO A 123 3.78 14.07 -8.71
C PRO A 123 2.48 14.52 -8.02
N PRO A 124 2.54 14.83 -6.70
CA PRO A 124 1.43 15.46 -5.97
C PRO A 124 0.96 16.76 -6.62
N ALA A 125 -0.31 17.12 -6.40
CA ALA A 125 -0.86 18.42 -6.81
C ALA A 125 -1.53 19.15 -5.65
N GLU A 126 -1.04 20.36 -5.40
CA GLU A 126 -1.57 21.25 -4.36
C GLU A 126 -3.06 21.60 -4.61
N PRO A 127 -3.85 21.82 -3.55
CA PRO A 127 -3.44 21.76 -2.13
C PRO A 127 -3.57 20.36 -1.50
N ASN A 128 -4.35 19.47 -2.10
CA ASN A 128 -4.99 18.35 -1.41
C ASN A 128 -4.87 17.01 -2.15
N PHE A 129 -4.12 16.94 -3.25
CA PHE A 129 -3.91 15.71 -4.01
C PHE A 129 -2.52 15.14 -3.72
N ALA A 130 -2.46 14.32 -2.68
CA ALA A 130 -1.28 13.51 -2.37
C ALA A 130 -1.23 12.30 -3.30
N THR A 131 -0.01 11.86 -3.60
CA THR A 131 0.23 10.70 -4.44
C THR A 131 0.98 9.64 -3.68
N PHE A 132 0.84 8.40 -4.12
CA PHE A 132 1.68 7.31 -3.65
C PHE A 132 1.87 6.28 -4.75
N ASP A 133 2.79 5.36 -4.48
CA ASP A 133 3.03 4.17 -5.27
C ASP A 133 3.56 3.05 -4.36
N ASN A 134 3.45 1.78 -4.75
CA ASN A 134 3.99 0.66 -3.96
C ASN A 134 5.49 0.49 -4.25
N PHE A 135 6.34 1.29 -3.57
CA PHE A 135 7.81 1.21 -3.66
C PHE A 135 8.41 -0.05 -3.03
N ILE A 136 7.92 -1.25 -3.38
CA ILE A 136 8.42 -2.55 -2.90
C ILE A 136 9.64 -3.07 -3.70
N HIS A 137 10.42 -2.15 -4.26
CA HIS A 137 11.64 -2.45 -5.00
C HIS A 137 12.70 -3.16 -4.12
N GLU A 138 12.78 -2.82 -2.84
CA GLU A 138 13.70 -3.45 -1.90
C GLU A 138 13.46 -4.96 -1.75
N PRO A 139 12.26 -5.44 -1.34
CA PRO A 139 12.00 -6.87 -1.32
C PRO A 139 11.97 -7.50 -2.71
N SER A 140 11.61 -6.77 -3.77
CA SER A 140 11.72 -7.28 -5.14
C SER A 140 13.16 -7.65 -5.50
N TYR A 141 14.13 -6.81 -5.14
CA TYR A 141 15.56 -7.12 -5.28
C TYR A 141 15.96 -8.38 -4.49
N LEU A 142 15.47 -8.53 -3.25
CA LEU A 142 15.73 -9.72 -2.43
C LEU A 142 15.15 -11.00 -3.05
N THR A 143 13.93 -10.95 -3.58
CA THR A 143 13.37 -12.10 -4.32
C THR A 143 14.16 -12.41 -5.60
N GLY A 144 14.75 -11.39 -6.23
CA GLY A 144 15.68 -11.52 -7.34
C GLY A 144 16.92 -12.33 -6.96
N ILE A 145 17.55 -12.04 -5.82
CA ILE A 145 18.69 -12.83 -5.30
C ILE A 145 18.30 -14.30 -5.17
N VAL A 146 17.15 -14.58 -4.56
CA VAL A 146 16.68 -15.95 -4.37
C VAL A 146 16.47 -16.66 -5.72
N ALA A 147 15.82 -16.00 -6.68
CA ALA A 147 15.59 -16.55 -8.01
C ALA A 147 16.90 -16.77 -8.79
N GLY A 148 17.83 -15.82 -8.75
CA GLY A 148 19.12 -15.91 -9.44
C GLY A 148 20.01 -17.05 -8.92
N MET A 149 19.96 -17.31 -7.61
CA MET A 149 20.66 -18.47 -7.01
C MET A 149 19.93 -19.80 -7.25
N LYS A 150 18.62 -19.76 -7.50
CA LYS A 150 17.78 -20.97 -7.60
C LYS A 150 17.60 -21.48 -9.03
N THR A 151 17.64 -20.61 -10.04
CA THR A 151 17.48 -21.03 -11.44
C THR A 151 18.57 -22.02 -11.84
N GLU A 152 18.18 -23.08 -12.55
CA GLU A 152 19.06 -24.08 -13.15
C GLU A 152 19.24 -23.81 -14.65
N SER A 153 18.25 -23.18 -15.28
CA SER A 153 18.21 -22.90 -16.71
C SER A 153 18.88 -21.58 -17.10
N ASN A 154 19.12 -20.68 -16.13
CA ASN A 154 19.49 -19.27 -16.34
C ASN A 154 18.46 -18.50 -17.19
N LYS A 155 17.19 -18.93 -17.22
CA LYS A 155 16.11 -18.27 -17.95
C LYS A 155 14.95 -17.99 -17.00
N ILE A 156 14.65 -16.72 -16.81
CA ILE A 156 13.53 -16.28 -15.98
C ILE A 156 12.49 -15.57 -16.86
N GLY A 157 11.24 -15.98 -16.75
CA GLY A 157 10.11 -15.30 -17.39
C GLY A 157 9.51 -14.25 -16.46
N MET A 158 9.13 -13.09 -16.99
CA MET A 158 8.56 -12.00 -16.22
C MET A 158 7.31 -11.48 -16.93
N VAL A 159 6.15 -11.60 -16.27
CA VAL A 159 4.87 -11.19 -16.84
C VAL A 159 4.26 -10.11 -15.97
N GLY A 160 3.97 -8.96 -16.56
CA GLY A 160 3.40 -7.79 -15.88
C GLY A 160 2.07 -7.34 -16.50
N GLY A 161 1.34 -6.47 -15.79
CA GLY A 161 0.12 -5.85 -16.30
C GLY A 161 0.36 -4.84 -17.42
N TYR A 162 0.77 -3.62 -17.04
CA TYR A 162 1.12 -2.53 -17.95
C TYR A 162 2.55 -2.06 -17.69
N ALA A 163 3.22 -1.56 -18.73
CA ALA A 163 4.56 -0.97 -18.63
C ALA A 163 4.49 0.47 -18.08
N ILE A 164 4.16 0.59 -16.79
CA ILE A 164 4.15 1.87 -16.07
C ILE A 164 5.32 1.91 -15.07
N PRO A 165 5.73 3.10 -14.58
CA PRO A 165 6.84 3.24 -13.65
C PRO A 165 6.84 2.25 -12.48
N GLU A 166 5.68 2.04 -11.85
CA GLU A 166 5.48 1.07 -10.75
C GLU A 166 5.94 -0.35 -11.14
N VAL A 167 5.29 -0.97 -12.13
CA VAL A 167 5.62 -2.33 -12.58
C VAL A 167 7.07 -2.43 -13.05
N ASN A 168 7.53 -1.42 -13.79
CA ASN A 168 8.90 -1.37 -14.32
C ASN A 168 9.94 -1.41 -13.18
N ARG A 169 9.73 -0.60 -12.14
CA ARG A 169 10.60 -0.54 -10.96
C ARG A 169 10.78 -1.89 -10.30
N LEU A 170 9.67 -2.60 -10.06
CA LEU A 170 9.71 -3.89 -9.38
C LEU A 170 10.41 -4.95 -10.22
N MET A 171 10.12 -4.97 -11.52
CA MET A 171 10.79 -5.86 -12.47
C MET A 171 12.29 -5.58 -12.57
N ASN A 172 12.71 -4.32 -12.67
CA ASN A 172 14.13 -3.97 -12.74
C ASN A 172 14.86 -4.28 -11.44
N ALA A 173 14.26 -4.01 -10.28
CA ALA A 173 14.84 -4.37 -8.99
C ALA A 173 15.02 -5.90 -8.86
N PHE A 174 14.01 -6.68 -9.26
CA PHE A 174 14.11 -8.13 -9.32
C PHE A 174 15.24 -8.60 -10.25
N LYS A 175 15.34 -8.05 -11.47
CA LYS A 175 16.42 -8.35 -12.42
C LYS A 175 17.80 -8.04 -11.82
N ALA A 176 17.95 -6.87 -11.22
CA ALA A 176 19.20 -6.45 -10.59
C ALA A 176 19.61 -7.39 -9.44
N GLY A 177 18.64 -7.81 -8.63
CA GLY A 177 18.84 -8.79 -7.56
C GLY A 177 19.38 -10.12 -8.09
N ALA A 178 18.72 -10.67 -9.11
CA ALA A 178 19.15 -11.94 -9.74
C ALA A 178 20.54 -11.83 -10.40
N LEU A 179 20.81 -10.74 -11.13
CA LEU A 179 22.10 -10.50 -11.78
C LEU A 179 23.24 -10.30 -10.78
N SER A 180 22.95 -9.83 -9.56
CA SER A 180 23.97 -9.60 -8.53
C SER A 180 24.62 -10.90 -8.02
N VAL A 181 23.93 -12.03 -8.17
CA VAL A 181 24.38 -13.36 -7.72
C VAL A 181 24.58 -14.35 -8.87
N ASN A 182 23.93 -14.10 -10.01
CA ASN A 182 24.05 -14.91 -11.21
C ASN A 182 24.11 -13.99 -12.46
N PRO A 183 25.31 -13.59 -12.92
CA PRO A 183 25.45 -12.70 -14.07
C PRO A 183 25.07 -13.36 -15.41
N ASP A 184 24.90 -14.69 -15.45
CA ASP A 184 24.57 -15.44 -16.66
C ASP A 184 23.05 -15.58 -16.88
N VAL A 185 22.22 -15.13 -15.93
CA VAL A 185 20.76 -15.19 -16.05
C VAL A 185 20.23 -14.26 -17.14
N THR A 186 19.24 -14.76 -17.88
CA THR A 186 18.54 -14.04 -18.96
C THR A 186 17.06 -13.92 -18.65
N PHE A 187 16.43 -12.86 -19.15
CA PHE A 187 15.04 -12.53 -18.85
C PHE A 187 14.19 -12.47 -20.11
N SER A 188 13.01 -13.07 -20.07
CA SER A 188 11.93 -12.82 -21.03
C SER A 188 10.86 -11.96 -20.37
N VAL A 189 10.57 -10.80 -20.94
CA VAL A 189 9.63 -9.82 -20.36
C VAL A 189 8.40 -9.67 -21.27
N SER A 190 7.21 -9.71 -20.69
CA SER A 190 5.95 -9.48 -21.41
C SER A 190 4.94 -8.73 -20.54
N PHE A 191 4.19 -7.82 -21.16
CA PHE A 191 3.08 -7.10 -20.53
C PHE A 191 1.76 -7.50 -21.16
N ILE A 192 0.78 -7.88 -20.34
CA ILE A 192 -0.54 -8.35 -20.83
C ILE A 192 -1.49 -7.22 -21.19
N ASN A 193 -1.10 -5.97 -20.92
CA ASN A 193 -1.89 -4.75 -21.10
C ASN A 193 -3.25 -4.84 -20.40
N SER A 194 -3.24 -5.33 -19.15
CA SER A 194 -4.41 -5.45 -18.28
C SER A 194 -3.98 -5.54 -16.81
N TRP A 195 -4.77 -4.94 -15.92
CA TRP A 195 -4.62 -5.12 -14.46
C TRP A 195 -5.20 -6.46 -13.99
N TYR A 196 -6.16 -7.00 -14.74
CA TYR A 196 -6.84 -8.26 -14.40
C TYR A 196 -7.27 -9.02 -15.66
N ASP A 197 -6.45 -9.97 -16.09
CA ASP A 197 -6.75 -10.93 -17.17
C ASP A 197 -5.96 -12.23 -16.94
N PRO A 198 -6.39 -13.09 -16.00
CA PRO A 198 -5.68 -14.33 -15.67
C PRO A 198 -5.43 -15.25 -16.89
N PRO A 199 -6.38 -15.42 -17.83
CA PRO A 199 -6.13 -16.18 -19.06
C PRO A 199 -4.95 -15.67 -19.88
N LYS A 200 -4.85 -14.34 -20.14
CA LYS A 200 -3.71 -13.78 -20.87
C LYS A 200 -2.39 -13.89 -20.11
N ALA A 201 -2.41 -13.67 -18.80
CA ALA A 201 -1.23 -13.84 -17.95
C ALA A 201 -0.68 -15.27 -18.04
N LYS A 202 -1.58 -16.26 -18.00
CA LYS A 202 -1.25 -17.67 -18.13
C LYS A 202 -0.69 -18.03 -19.50
N GLU A 203 -1.29 -17.51 -20.57
CA GLU A 203 -0.81 -17.72 -21.95
C GLU A 203 0.60 -17.17 -22.16
N ALA A 204 0.85 -15.92 -21.71
CA ALA A 204 2.18 -15.31 -21.77
C ALA A 204 3.23 -16.11 -20.98
N ALA A 205 2.87 -16.58 -19.79
CA ALA A 205 3.73 -17.41 -18.95
C ALA A 205 4.07 -18.74 -19.63
N PHE A 206 3.10 -19.45 -20.21
CA PHE A 206 3.36 -20.71 -20.92
C PHE A 206 4.36 -20.56 -22.06
N ALA A 207 4.28 -19.47 -22.84
CA ALA A 207 5.25 -19.22 -23.91
C ALA A 207 6.69 -19.08 -23.38
N MET A 208 6.88 -18.47 -22.20
CA MET A 208 8.21 -18.34 -21.58
C MET A 208 8.72 -19.68 -21.06
N VAL A 209 7.84 -20.50 -20.48
CA VAL A 209 8.19 -21.87 -20.05
C VAL A 209 8.54 -22.75 -21.25
N ASP A 210 7.79 -22.66 -22.35
CA ASP A 210 8.11 -23.34 -23.61
C ASP A 210 9.46 -22.91 -24.21
N ALA A 211 9.87 -21.66 -23.96
CA ALA A 211 11.20 -21.14 -24.31
C ALA A 211 12.32 -21.56 -23.31
N GLY A 212 11.95 -22.27 -22.25
CA GLY A 212 12.86 -22.89 -21.28
C GLY A 212 13.05 -22.12 -19.98
N ALA A 213 12.17 -21.18 -19.64
CA ALA A 213 12.20 -20.55 -18.32
C ALA A 213 11.80 -21.55 -17.22
N ASP A 214 12.57 -21.60 -16.12
CA ASP A 214 12.32 -22.48 -14.98
C ASP A 214 11.85 -21.73 -13.72
N ILE A 215 11.86 -20.39 -13.76
CA ILE A 215 11.28 -19.51 -12.75
C ILE A 215 10.47 -18.44 -13.46
N LEU A 216 9.28 -18.12 -12.90
CA LEU A 216 8.45 -17.02 -13.36
C LEU A 216 8.30 -15.93 -12.30
N TYR A 217 8.49 -14.67 -12.66
CA TYR A 217 8.07 -13.52 -11.86
C TYR A 217 6.57 -13.26 -12.10
N ALA A 218 5.77 -13.53 -11.06
CA ALA A 218 4.31 -13.56 -11.11
C ALA A 218 3.69 -12.27 -10.53
N GLU A 219 3.79 -11.19 -11.29
CA GLU A 219 3.14 -9.92 -10.95
C GLU A 219 1.60 -10.00 -11.08
N ARG A 220 1.08 -11.04 -11.76
CA ARG A 220 -0.35 -11.34 -11.94
C ARG A 220 -0.64 -12.80 -11.56
N PHE A 221 -1.78 -13.04 -10.90
CA PHE A 221 -2.20 -14.38 -10.44
C PHE A 221 -2.12 -15.49 -11.52
N GLY A 222 -2.51 -15.21 -12.77
CA GLY A 222 -2.48 -16.22 -13.85
C GLY A 222 -1.08 -16.78 -14.16
N VAL A 223 -0.02 -16.09 -13.73
CA VAL A 223 1.38 -16.55 -13.88
C VAL A 223 1.68 -17.65 -12.85
N SER A 224 1.21 -17.51 -11.61
CA SER A 224 1.34 -18.55 -10.58
C SER A 224 0.56 -19.81 -10.95
N ASP A 225 -0.61 -19.66 -11.58
CA ASP A 225 -1.35 -20.79 -12.15
C ASP A 225 -0.54 -21.54 -13.21
N ALA A 226 0.11 -20.80 -14.11
CA ALA A 226 0.97 -21.38 -15.14
C ALA A 226 2.16 -22.14 -14.54
N ALA A 227 2.84 -21.54 -13.55
CA ALA A 227 3.97 -22.15 -12.87
C ALA A 227 3.59 -23.49 -12.22
N LYS A 228 2.49 -23.50 -11.45
CA LYS A 228 1.96 -24.69 -10.81
C LYS A 228 1.58 -25.77 -11.82
N GLU A 229 0.90 -25.41 -12.91
CA GLU A 229 0.51 -26.36 -13.95
C GLU A 229 1.71 -26.97 -14.68
N ARG A 230 2.80 -26.21 -14.84
CA ARG A 230 4.03 -26.67 -15.49
C ARG A 230 5.03 -27.30 -14.53
N GLY A 231 4.75 -27.28 -13.22
CA GLY A 231 5.64 -27.84 -12.21
C GLY A 231 6.95 -27.07 -12.08
N ILE A 232 6.94 -25.76 -12.30
CA ILE A 232 8.09 -24.86 -12.13
C ILE A 232 7.85 -23.87 -10.99
N LEU A 233 8.87 -23.09 -10.62
CA LEU A 233 8.77 -22.14 -9.52
C LEU A 233 8.26 -20.78 -9.97
N ALA A 234 7.68 -20.02 -9.03
CA ALA A 234 7.28 -18.64 -9.23
C ALA A 234 7.70 -17.73 -8.09
N ILE A 235 7.85 -16.44 -8.39
CA ILE A 235 8.07 -15.36 -7.43
C ILE A 235 6.78 -14.57 -7.32
N GLY A 236 6.22 -14.48 -6.11
CA GLY A 236 5.04 -13.71 -5.80
C GLY A 236 5.34 -12.20 -5.71
N ASN A 237 4.31 -11.40 -5.96
CA ASN A 237 4.38 -9.94 -5.87
C ASN A 237 3.18 -9.39 -5.10
N VAL A 238 3.41 -8.31 -4.34
CA VAL A 238 2.46 -7.57 -3.48
C VAL A 238 1.89 -8.37 -2.29
N ILE A 239 1.52 -9.62 -2.49
CA ILE A 239 0.94 -10.51 -1.47
C ILE A 239 1.63 -11.87 -1.47
N ASP A 240 1.54 -12.60 -0.37
CA ASP A 240 1.99 -13.99 -0.34
C ASP A 240 0.88 -14.94 -0.80
N THR A 241 1.18 -15.78 -1.78
CA THR A 241 0.25 -16.75 -2.36
C THR A 241 0.72 -18.20 -2.15
N ALA A 242 1.77 -18.43 -1.36
CA ALA A 242 2.33 -19.76 -1.15
C ALA A 242 1.31 -20.79 -0.63
N ALA A 243 0.32 -20.35 0.15
CA ALA A 243 -0.76 -21.22 0.65
C ALA A 243 -1.66 -21.77 -0.48
N ASP A 244 -1.91 -20.98 -1.52
CA ASP A 244 -2.75 -21.36 -2.67
C ASP A 244 -1.96 -22.22 -3.70
N TYR A 245 -0.64 -22.03 -3.71
CA TYR A 245 0.31 -22.65 -4.63
C TYR A 245 1.45 -23.38 -3.88
N PRO A 246 1.13 -24.39 -3.05
CA PRO A 246 2.13 -25.07 -2.24
C PRO A 246 3.19 -25.74 -3.12
N GLY A 247 4.45 -25.52 -2.80
CA GLY A 247 5.59 -26.04 -3.56
C GLY A 247 5.89 -25.30 -4.88
N THR A 248 5.21 -24.18 -5.15
CA THR A 248 5.41 -23.37 -6.37
C THR A 248 6.02 -22.00 -6.06
N ILE A 249 5.50 -21.30 -5.04
CA ILE A 249 5.97 -19.93 -4.71
C ILE A 249 7.29 -20.02 -3.94
N LEU A 250 8.37 -19.60 -4.59
CA LEU A 250 9.73 -19.61 -4.06
C LEU A 250 9.97 -18.50 -3.05
N ALA A 251 9.51 -17.29 -3.36
CA ALA A 251 9.57 -16.12 -2.51
C ALA A 251 8.51 -15.10 -2.97
N SER A 252 8.11 -14.20 -2.08
CA SER A 252 7.13 -13.14 -2.36
C SER A 252 7.64 -11.80 -1.86
N ALA A 253 7.61 -10.77 -2.71
CA ALA A 253 7.78 -9.38 -2.29
C ALA A 253 6.44 -8.84 -1.81
N LEU A 254 6.33 -8.45 -0.54
CA LEU A 254 5.07 -8.07 0.09
C LEU A 254 4.96 -6.55 0.23
N TRP A 255 3.75 -6.03 0.05
CA TRP A 255 3.40 -4.66 0.36
C TRP A 255 2.43 -4.61 1.54
N HIS A 256 2.71 -3.73 2.48
CA HIS A 256 1.91 -3.45 3.67
C HIS A 256 1.38 -2.01 3.54
N GLY A 257 0.07 -1.87 3.40
CA GLY A 257 -0.58 -0.56 3.21
C GLY A 257 -0.72 0.23 4.51
N GLU A 258 -0.59 -0.45 5.64
CA GLU A 258 -0.87 0.06 6.98
C GLU A 258 -0.05 1.30 7.33
N PRO A 259 1.30 1.33 7.16
CA PRO A 259 2.09 2.51 7.54
C PRO A 259 1.67 3.77 6.78
N MET A 260 1.29 3.62 5.51
CA MET A 260 0.85 4.72 4.67
C MET A 260 -0.55 5.20 5.04
N ILE A 261 -1.51 4.27 5.18
CA ILE A 261 -2.90 4.58 5.51
C ILE A 261 -2.99 5.19 6.91
N ASP A 262 -2.29 4.62 7.90
CA ASP A 262 -2.27 5.14 9.27
C ASP A 262 -1.68 6.57 9.29
N LYS A 263 -0.64 6.84 8.50
CA LYS A 263 -0.09 8.20 8.38
C LYS A 263 -1.09 9.17 7.77
N ALA A 264 -1.76 8.79 6.69
CA ALA A 264 -2.73 9.66 6.03
C ALA A 264 -3.91 9.97 6.94
N ILE A 265 -4.44 8.97 7.66
CA ILE A 265 -5.50 9.16 8.66
C ILE A 265 -5.03 10.12 9.77
N ALA A 266 -3.79 9.95 10.26
CA ALA A 266 -3.23 10.84 11.28
C ALA A 266 -3.13 12.29 10.79
N ASP A 267 -2.68 12.51 9.55
CA ASP A 267 -2.57 13.85 8.96
C ASP A 267 -3.92 14.52 8.76
N VAL A 268 -4.93 13.77 8.31
CA VAL A 268 -6.30 14.26 8.17
C VAL A 268 -6.88 14.66 9.52
N LYS A 269 -6.72 13.82 10.55
CA LYS A 269 -7.18 14.10 11.92
C LYS A 269 -6.48 15.33 12.53
N ALA A 270 -5.20 15.52 12.21
CA ALA A 270 -4.42 16.67 12.66
C ALA A 270 -4.70 17.95 11.85
N GLY A 271 -5.41 17.86 10.73
CA GLY A 271 -5.60 18.98 9.79
C GLY A 271 -4.30 19.39 9.09
N SER A 272 -3.33 18.47 8.97
CA SER A 272 -2.00 18.70 8.37
C SER A 272 -1.81 17.96 7.05
N PHE A 273 -2.85 17.31 6.51
CA PHE A 273 -2.79 16.69 5.19
C PHE A 273 -2.52 17.74 4.12
N THR A 274 -1.56 17.45 3.24
CA THR A 274 -1.17 18.30 2.10
C THR A 274 -0.83 17.42 0.90
N ALA A 275 -0.74 18.02 -0.27
CA ALA A 275 -0.21 17.36 -1.45
C ALA A 275 1.26 16.95 -1.23
N SER A 276 1.47 15.69 -0.87
CA SER A 276 2.79 15.10 -0.60
C SER A 276 2.89 13.74 -1.25
N ASP A 277 4.12 13.25 -1.42
CA ASP A 277 4.36 11.88 -1.86
C ASP A 277 4.43 10.95 -0.64
N TYR A 278 3.47 10.05 -0.54
CA TYR A 278 3.35 9.05 0.53
C TYR A 278 4.05 7.72 0.18
N GLY A 279 4.62 7.59 -1.02
CA GLY A 279 5.27 6.36 -1.49
C GLY A 279 6.45 5.92 -0.63
N ILE A 280 7.07 6.84 0.13
CA ILE A 280 8.13 6.51 1.09
C ILE A 280 7.68 5.52 2.16
N TYR A 281 6.39 5.52 2.53
CA TYR A 281 5.85 4.60 3.53
C TYR A 281 5.73 3.16 3.05
N ALA A 282 5.99 2.87 1.78
CA ALA A 282 6.08 1.51 1.25
C ALA A 282 7.46 0.85 1.47
N PHE A 283 8.48 1.61 1.90
CA PHE A 283 9.84 1.10 2.07
C PHE A 283 9.92 0.19 3.31
N MET A 284 10.87 -0.75 3.32
CA MET A 284 11.05 -1.68 4.44
C MET A 284 11.40 -0.95 5.75
N GLU A 285 12.12 0.18 5.67
CA GLU A 285 12.44 1.01 6.84
C GLU A 285 11.18 1.47 7.61
N TYR A 286 10.08 1.72 6.90
CA TYR A 286 8.81 2.14 7.49
C TYR A 286 7.89 0.97 7.81
N GLY A 287 8.35 -0.28 7.61
CA GLY A 287 7.52 -1.48 7.69
C GLY A 287 6.50 -1.59 6.56
N GLY A 288 6.65 -0.80 5.49
CA GLY A 288 5.73 -0.76 4.35
C GLY A 288 5.85 -1.94 3.41
N SER A 289 6.92 -2.72 3.54
CA SER A 289 7.14 -3.89 2.73
C SER A 289 8.07 -4.88 3.42
N SER A 290 8.05 -6.13 2.95
CA SER A 290 8.92 -7.18 3.46
C SER A 290 9.09 -8.28 2.41
N VAL A 291 10.04 -9.18 2.61
CA VAL A 291 10.21 -10.39 1.80
C VAL A 291 9.78 -11.63 2.60
N VAL A 292 9.13 -12.58 1.95
CA VAL A 292 8.91 -13.93 2.48
C VAL A 292 9.57 -14.92 1.53
N ILE A 293 10.26 -15.94 2.07
CA ILE A 293 11.00 -16.94 1.29
C ILE A 293 10.59 -18.32 1.79
N ASP A 294 10.25 -19.23 0.88
CA ASP A 294 10.10 -20.65 1.21
C ASP A 294 11.50 -21.25 1.37
N GLU A 295 11.92 -21.45 2.62
CA GLU A 295 13.28 -21.93 2.93
C GLU A 295 13.54 -23.34 2.38
N ALA A 296 12.50 -24.18 2.24
CA ALA A 296 12.64 -25.53 1.72
C ALA A 296 12.85 -25.54 0.19
N LEU A 297 12.17 -24.65 -0.53
CA LEU A 297 12.35 -24.48 -1.97
C LEU A 297 13.66 -23.74 -2.30
N ALA A 298 13.94 -22.64 -1.59
CA ALA A 298 15.09 -21.78 -1.84
C ALA A 298 16.42 -22.44 -1.45
N GLY A 299 16.43 -23.19 -0.35
CA GLY A 299 17.65 -23.73 0.24
C GLY A 299 18.42 -22.70 1.08
N PRO A 300 19.27 -23.16 2.00
CA PRO A 300 19.86 -22.33 3.05
C PRO A 300 20.79 -21.23 2.52
N GLU A 301 21.50 -21.47 1.42
CA GLU A 301 22.43 -20.49 0.84
C GLU A 301 21.71 -19.29 0.24
N ALA A 302 20.63 -19.51 -0.52
CA ALA A 302 19.82 -18.45 -1.10
C ALA A 302 19.11 -17.62 0.00
N VAL A 303 18.58 -18.30 1.03
CA VAL A 303 17.97 -17.64 2.19
C VAL A 303 19.00 -16.77 2.93
N ALA A 304 20.21 -17.28 3.16
CA ALA A 304 21.26 -16.54 3.84
C ALA A 304 21.72 -15.32 3.03
N ALA A 305 21.86 -15.46 1.71
CA ALA A 305 22.24 -14.34 0.83
C ALA A 305 21.20 -13.22 0.82
N ALA A 306 19.91 -13.57 0.74
CA ALA A 306 18.81 -12.61 0.81
C ALA A 306 18.76 -11.91 2.17
N LYS A 307 18.84 -12.65 3.28
CA LYS A 307 18.85 -12.07 4.65
C LYS A 307 20.04 -11.13 4.89
N ALA A 308 21.24 -11.51 4.42
CA ALA A 308 22.42 -10.64 4.53
C ALA A 308 22.23 -9.33 3.75
N LYS A 309 21.64 -9.39 2.56
CA LYS A 309 21.34 -8.19 1.76
C LYS A 309 20.23 -7.34 2.40
N GLU A 310 19.21 -7.96 2.97
CA GLU A 310 18.15 -7.28 3.72
C GLU A 310 18.73 -6.47 4.88
N GLU A 311 19.66 -7.05 5.66
CA GLU A 311 20.36 -6.35 6.73
C GLU A 311 21.14 -5.12 6.22
N GLU A 312 21.82 -5.22 5.08
CA GLU A 312 22.52 -4.09 4.47
C GLU A 312 21.57 -2.97 3.99
N ILE A 313 20.40 -3.33 3.44
CA ILE A 313 19.38 -2.37 3.03
C ILE A 313 18.84 -1.63 4.25
N LEU A 314 18.44 -2.36 5.30
CA LEU A 314 17.93 -1.79 6.55
C LEU A 314 18.99 -0.95 7.29
N ALA A 315 20.26 -1.33 7.19
CA ALA A 315 21.39 -0.56 7.72
C ALA A 315 21.76 0.65 6.84
N LYS A 316 21.13 0.81 5.67
CA LYS A 316 21.44 1.84 4.66
C LYS A 316 22.90 1.79 4.16
N THR A 317 23.54 0.64 4.26
CA THR A 317 24.87 0.40 3.68
C THR A 317 24.78 -0.10 2.23
N PHE A 318 23.59 -0.48 1.80
CA PHE A 318 23.24 -0.76 0.42
C PHE A 318 21.91 -0.07 0.08
N THR A 319 21.82 0.50 -1.12
CA THR A 319 20.59 1.12 -1.64
C THR A 319 20.21 0.39 -2.91
N VAL A 320 18.97 -0.09 -2.98
CA VAL A 320 18.41 -0.66 -4.21
C VAL A 320 18.08 0.50 -5.14
N GLU A 321 18.69 0.51 -6.32
CA GLU A 321 18.41 1.52 -7.33
C GLU A 321 16.95 1.47 -7.77
N ILE A 322 16.33 2.65 -7.91
CA ILE A 322 14.98 2.81 -8.46
C ILE A 322 15.12 3.06 -9.96
N ASP A 323 14.67 2.09 -10.75
CA ASP A 323 14.69 2.17 -12.23
C ASP A 323 13.29 1.98 -12.79
N ASP A 324 12.63 3.09 -13.11
CA ASP A 324 11.28 3.13 -13.68
C ASP A 324 11.25 2.88 -15.20
N SER A 325 12.40 2.64 -15.84
CA SER A 325 12.46 2.41 -17.30
C SER A 325 11.86 1.08 -17.70
N GLU A 326 11.24 1.01 -18.88
CA GLU A 326 10.58 -0.22 -19.34
C GLU A 326 11.60 -1.38 -19.45
N PRO A 327 11.43 -2.48 -18.69
CA PRO A 327 12.35 -3.60 -18.70
C PRO A 327 12.31 -4.31 -20.05
N THR A 328 13.49 -4.51 -20.65
CA THR A 328 13.60 -5.29 -21.89
C THR A 328 13.95 -6.74 -21.62
N SER A 329 13.57 -7.63 -22.54
CA SER A 329 14.09 -8.99 -22.60
C SER A 329 15.60 -8.97 -22.90
N SER A 330 16.33 -9.97 -22.40
CA SER A 330 17.73 -10.19 -22.78
C SER A 330 17.82 -10.54 -24.27
N GLN A 331 18.85 -10.03 -24.95
CA GLN A 331 19.16 -10.42 -26.35
C GLN A 331 19.91 -11.75 -26.40
#